data_AF-A0A932T7Q2-F1
#
_entry.id   AF-A0A932T7Q2-F1
#
_cell.length_a   1.000
_cell.length_b   1.000
_cell.length_c   1.000
_cell.angle_alpha   90.00
_cell.angle_beta   90.00
_cell.angle_gamma   90.00
#
_symmetry.space_group_name_H-M   'P 1'
#
loop_
_entity.id
_entity.type
_entity.pdbx_description
1 polymer ?
#
loop_
_entity_poly.entity_id
_entity_poly.type
_entity_poly.pdbx_seq_one_letter_code
_entity_poly.pdbx_strand_id
1 'polypeptide(L)' 'MAKQALMKQDGSILEALSNAMFKVKLENGHEILATISGKMRMHYIRILPGEKVGVEMS' A
#
# COMPACT_ATOMS: atom_id res chain seq x y z
N MET A 1 20.86 -8.55 -12.97
CA MET A 1 19.47 -9.04 -12.96
C MET A 1 18.57 -7.85 -12.66
N ALA A 2 17.58 -7.60 -13.51
CA ALA A 2 16.96 -6.30 -13.76
C ALA A 2 16.35 -5.64 -12.51
N LYS A 3 16.76 -4.39 -12.26
CA LYS A 3 16.20 -3.54 -11.22
C LYS A 3 14.87 -3.00 -11.76
N GLN A 4 13.78 -3.75 -11.56
CA GLN A 4 12.43 -3.24 -11.87
C GLN A 4 12.29 -1.89 -11.16
N ALA A 5 12.03 -0.85 -11.96
CA ALA A 5 11.81 0.48 -11.42
C ALA A 5 10.52 0.43 -10.60
N LEU A 6 10.66 0.41 -9.28
CA LEU A 6 9.55 0.51 -8.34
C LEU A 6 8.83 1.84 -8.62
N MET A 7 7.67 1.77 -9.28
CA MET A 7 6.83 2.95 -9.44
C MET A 7 6.16 3.21 -8.10
N LYS A 8 6.54 4.35 -7.51
CA LYS A 8 5.90 4.89 -6.31
C LYS A 8 4.71 5.71 -6.74
N GLN A 9 3.57 5.41 -6.16
CA GLN A 9 2.36 6.18 -6.40
C GLN A 9 1.63 6.42 -5.10
N ASP A 10 1.10 7.62 -4.95
CA ASP A 10 0.33 7.99 -3.77
C ASP A 10 -1.11 7.48 -3.89
N GLY A 11 -1.64 7.02 -2.78
CA GLY A 11 -3.01 6.53 -2.67
C GLY A 11 -3.56 6.73 -1.27
N SER A 12 -4.87 6.54 -1.13
CA SER A 12 -5.60 6.64 0.13
C SER A 12 -6.20 5.28 0.49
N ILE A 13 -6.15 4.92 1.76
CA ILE A 13 -6.68 3.62 2.20
C ILE A 13 -8.17 3.72 2.37
N LEU A 14 -8.90 2.86 1.64
CA LEU A 14 -10.34 2.74 1.77
C LEU A 14 -10.71 1.78 2.90
N GLU A 15 -10.18 0.56 2.85
CA GLU A 15 -10.58 -0.52 3.75
C GLU A 15 -9.37 -1.37 4.12
N ALA A 16 -9.32 -1.80 5.39
CA ALA A 16 -8.37 -2.80 5.86
C ALA A 16 -9.04 -4.18 5.82
N LEU A 17 -8.45 -5.12 5.09
CA LEU A 17 -8.91 -6.51 4.98
C LEU A 17 -8.15 -7.41 5.97
N SER A 18 -8.83 -8.47 6.43
CA SER A 18 -8.20 -9.54 7.21
C SER A 18 -7.06 -10.17 6.40
N ASN A 19 -5.87 -10.33 7.01
CA ASN A 19 -4.58 -10.74 6.41
C ASN A 19 -3.61 -9.60 6.01
N ALA A 20 -3.78 -8.40 6.57
CA ALA A 20 -2.90 -7.25 6.33
C ALA A 20 -2.80 -6.85 4.84
N MET A 21 -3.89 -7.08 4.13
CA MET A 21 -4.17 -6.50 2.83
C MET A 21 -5.00 -5.25 3.04
N PHE A 22 -4.77 -4.24 2.23
CA PHE A 22 -5.43 -2.95 2.30
C PHE A 22 -5.95 -2.62 0.92
N LYS A 23 -7.21 -2.19 0.83
CA LYS A 23 -7.70 -1.53 -0.38
C LYS A 23 -7.16 -0.12 -0.38
N VAL A 24 -6.40 0.21 -1.42
CA VAL A 24 -5.88 1.54 -1.65
C VAL A 24 -6.50 2.09 -2.93
N LYS A 25 -7.02 3.30 -2.83
CA LYS A 25 -7.45 4.09 -3.97
C LYS A 25 -6.32 5.00 -4.40
N LEU A 26 -5.79 4.78 -5.59
CA LEU A 26 -4.78 5.66 -6.17
C LEU A 26 -5.42 7.00 -6.58
N GLU A 27 -4.62 8.05 -6.67
CA GLU A 27 -5.09 9.35 -7.19
C GLU A 27 -5.61 9.25 -8.65
N ASN A 28 -5.17 8.24 -9.39
CA ASN A 28 -5.66 7.93 -10.75
C ASN A 28 -7.09 7.34 -10.77
N GLY A 29 -7.73 7.13 -9.61
CA GLY A 29 -9.08 6.58 -9.51
C GLY A 29 -9.16 5.05 -9.53
N HIS A 30 -8.02 4.36 -9.68
CA HIS A 30 -7.95 2.90 -9.59
C HIS A 30 -7.93 2.43 -8.13
N GLU A 31 -8.64 1.33 -7.87
CA GLU A 31 -8.61 0.63 -6.59
C GLU A 31 -7.71 -0.59 -6.72
N ILE A 32 -6.72 -0.68 -5.85
CA ILE A 32 -5.77 -1.80 -5.80
C ILE A 32 -5.79 -2.46 -4.43
N LEU A 33 -5.40 -3.73 -4.41
CA LEU A 33 -5.11 -4.45 -3.18
C LEU A 33 -3.60 -4.39 -2.94
N ALA A 34 -3.21 -3.72 -1.85
CA ALA A 34 -1.82 -3.65 -1.40
C ALA A 34 -1.61 -4.52 -0.17
N THR A 35 -0.44 -5.12 -0.05
CA THR A 35 -0.03 -5.80 1.19
C THR A 35 0.97 -4.93 1.93
N ILE A 36 0.93 -4.96 3.25
CA ILE A 36 1.92 -4.25 4.06
C ILE A 36 3.34 -4.78 3.78
N SER A 37 4.30 -3.87 3.66
CA SER A 37 5.71 -4.25 3.51
C SER A 37 6.21 -4.99 4.75
N GLY A 38 7.06 -5.99 4.57
CA GLY A 38 7.67 -6.74 5.67
C GLY A 38 8.42 -5.83 6.66
N LYS A 39 9.03 -4.74 6.18
CA LYS A 39 9.69 -3.74 7.05
C LYS A 39 8.70 -3.04 7.96
N MET A 40 7.50 -2.72 7.49
CA MET A 40 6.46 -2.08 8.31
C MET A 40 5.94 -3.03 9.39
N ARG A 41 5.84 -4.33 9.10
CA ARG A 41 5.51 -5.36 10.11
C ARG A 41 6.57 -5.43 11.21
N MET A 42 7.86 -5.39 10.85
CA MET A 42 8.97 -5.40 11.82
C MET A 42 8.93 -4.19 12.77
N HIS A 43 8.50 -3.03 12.28
CA HIS A 43 8.39 -1.80 13.06
C HIS A 43 7.01 -1.61 13.71
N TYR A 44 6.12 -2.61 13.64
CA TYR A 44 4.76 -2.56 14.17
C TYR A 44 3.96 -1.31 13.74
N ILE A 45 4.21 -0.83 12.52
CA ILE A 45 3.49 0.32 11.97
C ILE A 45 2.04 -0.09 11.74
N ARG A 46 1.14 0.57 12.45
CA ARG A 46 -0.30 0.40 12.29
C ARG A 46 -0.79 1.41 11.27
N ILE A 47 -1.58 0.91 10.34
CA ILE A 47 -2.14 1.71 9.27
C ILE A 47 -3.65 1.76 9.49
N LEU A 48 -4.22 2.97 9.48
CA LEU A 48 -5.65 3.18 9.67
C LEU A 48 -6.33 3.49 8.32
N PRO A 49 -7.58 3.03 8.10
CA PRO A 49 -8.36 3.44 6.93
C PRO A 49 -8.57 4.96 6.94
N GLY A 50 -8.40 5.60 5.78
CA GLY A 50 -8.42 7.05 5.62
C GLY A 50 -7.05 7.73 5.60
N GLU A 51 -5.97 7.02 5.92
CA GLU A 51 -4.61 7.56 5.75
C GLU A 51 -4.17 7.56 4.28
N LYS A 52 -3.33 8.55 3.94
CA LYS A 52 -2.58 8.56 2.68
C LYS A 52 -1.32 7.71 2.83
N VAL A 53 -1.09 6.83 1.87
CA VAL A 53 0.08 5.94 1.82
C VAL A 53 0.67 5.94 0.42
N GLY A 54 2.01 5.90 0.36
CA GLY A 54 2.72 5.62 -0.87
C GLY A 54 2.74 4.12 -1.13
N VAL A 55 2.21 3.69 -2.27
CA VAL A 55 2.25 2.31 -2.71
C VAL A 55 3.39 2.13 -3.71
N GLU A 56 4.17 1.08 -3.52
CA GLU A 56 5.17 0.64 -4.49
C GLU A 56 4.62 -0.55 -5.26
N MET A 57 4.62 -0.44 -6.60
CA MET A 57 4.29 -1.54 -7.49
C MET A 57 5.58 -2.08 -8.12
N SER A 58 5.74 -3.40 -8.11
CA SER A 58 6.84 -4.11 -8.78
C SER A 58 6.33 -4.89 -9.99
#